data_AF-E9H7M4-F1
#
_entry.id   AF-E9H7M4-F1
#
_cell.length_a   1.000
_cell.length_b   1.000
_cell.length_c   1.000
_cell.angle_alpha   90.00
_cell.angle_beta   90.00
_cell.angle_gamma   90.00
#
_symmetry.space_group_name_H-M   'P 1'
#
loop_
_entity.id
_entity.type
_entity.pdbx_description
1 polymer ?
#
loop_
_entity_poly.entity_id
_entity_poly.type
_entity_poly.pdbx_seq_one_letter_code
_entity_poly.pdbx_strand_id
1 'polypeptide(L)'
;SQAPKPYSFDWSVKDDESKNDYAHQEASDGKVVTGSYRVVLPDGRTQIVTYKADEHGYVADIKYEGEAKYPEPEYKPSTPSKY
;
A
#
# COMPACT_ATOMS: atom_id res chain seq x y z
N SER A 1 -25.73 -18.99 14.21
CA SER A 1 -24.47 -18.25 14.00
C SER A 1 -24.61 -16.86 14.63
N GLN A 2 -23.54 -16.29 15.16
CA GLN A 2 -23.54 -14.91 15.65
C GLN A 2 -23.39 -13.96 14.44
N ALA A 3 -24.25 -12.94 14.33
CA ALA A 3 -24.10 -11.92 13.31
C ALA A 3 -22.79 -11.14 13.53
N PRO A 4 -22.08 -10.73 12.45
CA PRO A 4 -20.90 -9.89 12.58
C PRO A 4 -21.23 -8.62 13.36
N LYS A 5 -20.36 -8.22 14.29
CA LYS A 5 -20.55 -6.99 15.08
C LYS A 5 -19.85 -5.82 14.40
N PRO A 6 -20.43 -4.61 14.46
CA PRO A 6 -19.74 -3.42 14.02
C PRO A 6 -18.40 -3.22 14.74
N TYR A 7 -17.43 -2.66 14.03
CA TYR A 7 -16.13 -2.30 14.57
C TYR A 7 -15.53 -1.12 13.81
N SER A 8 -14.52 -0.49 14.40
CA SER A 8 -13.67 0.49 13.73
C SER A 8 -12.29 0.47 14.36
N PHE A 9 -11.25 0.69 13.56
CA PHE A 9 -9.89 0.91 14.05
C PHE A 9 -9.13 1.83 13.10
N ASP A 10 -8.09 2.45 13.64
CA ASP A 10 -7.10 3.21 12.90
C ASP A 10 -5.73 3.07 13.54
N TRP A 11 -4.68 3.12 12.73
CA TRP A 11 -3.30 3.24 13.19
C TRP A 11 -2.44 3.91 12.12
N SER A 12 -1.32 4.48 12.56
CA SER A 12 -0.30 5.01 11.66
C SER A 12 1.10 4.81 12.23
N VAL A 13 2.06 4.68 11.32
CA VAL A 13 3.49 4.64 11.62
C VAL A 13 4.14 5.71 10.77
N LYS A 14 4.90 6.59 11.42
CA LYS A 14 5.77 7.55 10.75
C LYS A 14 7.14 7.47 11.38
N ASP A 15 8.07 6.87 10.65
CA ASP A 15 9.45 6.68 11.08
C ASP A 15 10.39 7.37 10.09
N ASP A 16 10.97 8.47 10.54
CA ASP A 16 11.87 9.30 9.73
C ASP A 16 13.22 8.62 9.46
N GLU A 17 13.66 7.66 10.29
CA GLU A 17 14.94 6.96 10.11
C GLU A 17 14.82 5.96 8.96
N SER A 18 13.84 5.07 9.00
CA SER A 18 13.60 4.09 7.95
C SER A 18 12.85 4.64 6.73
N LYS A 19 12.33 5.88 6.80
CA LYS A 19 11.42 6.51 5.82
C LYS A 19 10.10 5.78 5.64
N ASN A 20 9.74 4.94 6.60
CA ASN A 20 8.48 4.24 6.61
C ASN A 20 7.34 5.19 6.99
N ASP A 21 6.36 5.32 6.10
CA ASP A 21 5.07 5.94 6.37
C ASP A 21 3.96 4.97 5.98
N TYR A 22 3.25 4.48 7.00
CA TYR A 22 2.12 3.57 6.87
C TYR A 22 0.93 4.14 7.61
N ALA A 23 -0.26 3.94 7.08
CA ALA A 23 -1.49 4.17 7.82
C ALA A 23 -2.56 3.20 7.35
N HIS A 24 -3.45 2.81 8.26
CA HIS A 24 -4.62 2.01 7.96
C HIS A 24 -5.78 2.50 8.80
N GLN A 25 -6.94 2.68 8.18
CA GLN A 25 -8.21 2.86 8.87
C GLN A 25 -9.24 1.92 8.24
N GLU A 26 -10.09 1.32 9.07
CA GLU A 26 -11.16 0.44 8.61
C GLU A 26 -12.33 0.51 9.58
N ALA A 27 -13.54 0.47 9.03
CA ALA A 27 -14.77 0.32 9.79
C ALA A 27 -15.67 -0.72 9.14
N SER A 28 -16.45 -1.41 9.97
CA SER A 28 -17.56 -2.26 9.52
C SER A 28 -18.82 -1.97 10.29
N ASP A 29 -19.95 -1.99 9.59
CA ASP A 29 -21.30 -1.97 10.19
C ASP A 29 -21.87 -3.38 10.43
N GLY A 30 -21.04 -4.42 10.21
CA GLY A 30 -21.44 -5.83 10.28
C GLY A 30 -21.95 -6.43 8.96
N LYS A 31 -22.08 -5.62 7.89
CA LYS A 31 -22.42 -6.07 6.53
C LYS A 31 -21.42 -5.57 5.49
N VAL A 32 -21.02 -4.32 5.62
CA VAL A 32 -20.06 -3.64 4.74
C VAL A 32 -18.81 -3.34 5.56
N VAL A 33 -17.65 -3.53 4.95
CA VAL A 33 -16.35 -3.06 5.44
C VAL A 33 -15.88 -1.97 4.51
N THR A 34 -15.47 -0.83 5.04
CA THR A 34 -14.82 0.24 4.28
C THR A 34 -13.54 0.65 4.97
N GLY A 35 -12.50 0.91 4.20
CA GLY A 35 -11.24 1.35 4.76
C GLY A 35 -10.31 1.97 3.75
N SER A 36 -9.18 2.44 4.25
CA SER A 36 -8.07 2.86 3.42
C SER A 36 -6.75 2.54 4.08
N TYR A 37 -5.76 2.14 3.27
CA TYR A 37 -4.38 2.05 3.72
C TYR A 37 -3.44 2.82 2.79
N ARG A 38 -2.27 3.20 3.32
CA ARG A 38 -1.19 3.79 2.53
C ARG A 38 0.15 3.14 2.82
N VAL A 39 0.99 3.09 1.78
CA VAL A 39 2.35 2.55 1.84
C VAL A 39 3.28 3.33 0.92
N VAL A 40 4.46 3.67 1.41
CA VAL A 40 5.56 4.20 0.59
C VAL A 40 6.20 3.05 -0.19
N LEU A 41 6.33 3.22 -1.51
CA LEU A 41 6.92 2.23 -2.42
C LEU A 41 8.42 2.50 -2.64
N PRO A 42 9.20 1.48 -3.03
CA PRO A 42 10.63 1.62 -3.33
C PRO A 42 10.94 2.62 -4.45
N ASP A 43 9.99 2.87 -5.35
CA ASP A 43 10.13 3.85 -6.44
C ASP A 43 9.86 5.30 -6.02
N GLY A 44 9.61 5.54 -4.72
CA GLY A 44 9.36 6.86 -4.14
C GLY A 44 7.91 7.32 -4.19
N ARG A 45 6.99 6.55 -4.78
CA ARG A 45 5.55 6.87 -4.75
C ARG A 45 4.91 6.42 -3.44
N THR A 46 3.81 7.06 -3.07
CA THR A 46 2.89 6.53 -2.05
C THR A 46 1.72 5.88 -2.75
N GLN A 47 1.48 4.60 -2.48
CA GLN A 47 0.24 3.93 -2.88
C GLN A 47 -0.81 4.16 -1.81
N ILE A 48 -1.98 4.62 -2.23
CA ILE A 48 -3.16 4.81 -1.38
C ILE A 48 -4.26 3.92 -1.93
N VAL A 49 -4.77 3.01 -1.11
CA VAL A 49 -5.86 2.11 -1.47
C VAL A 49 -7.05 2.45 -0.62
N THR A 50 -8.17 2.79 -1.26
CA THR A 50 -9.47 2.95 -0.61
C THR A 50 -10.36 1.80 -1.07
N TYR A 51 -11.03 1.13 -0.14
CA TYR A 51 -11.75 -0.10 -0.46
C TYR A 51 -13.08 -0.24 0.24
N LYS A 52 -13.92 -1.07 -0.36
CA LYS A 52 -15.19 -1.53 0.16
C LYS A 52 -15.30 -3.04 -0.05
N ALA A 53 -15.67 -3.77 1.00
CA ALA A 53 -16.08 -5.16 0.90
C ALA A 53 -17.53 -5.32 1.38
N ASP A 54 -18.35 -5.98 0.58
CA ASP A 54 -19.74 -6.32 0.93
C ASP A 54 -20.11 -7.70 0.34
N GLU A 55 -21.41 -8.01 0.28
CA GLU A 55 -21.92 -9.28 -0.26
C GLU A 55 -21.55 -9.54 -1.74
N HIS A 56 -21.17 -8.50 -2.49
CA HIS A 56 -20.74 -8.57 -3.88
C HIS A 56 -19.22 -8.71 -4.04
N GLY A 57 -18.47 -8.75 -2.93
CA GLY A 57 -17.02 -8.92 -2.91
C GLY A 57 -16.26 -7.64 -2.57
N TYR A 58 -14.96 -7.65 -2.84
CA TYR A 58 -14.02 -6.56 -2.53
C TYR A 58 -13.77 -5.70 -3.78
N VAL A 59 -13.97 -4.39 -3.65
CA VAL A 59 -13.67 -3.39 -4.69
C VAL A 59 -12.76 -2.32 -4.09
N ALA A 60 -11.73 -1.93 -4.83
CA ALA A 60 -10.77 -0.92 -4.38
C ALA A 60 -10.42 0.09 -5.46
N ASP A 61 -10.28 1.34 -5.04
CA ASP A 61 -9.69 2.44 -5.79
C ASP A 61 -8.24 2.63 -5.34
N ILE A 62 -7.31 2.50 -6.29
CA ILE A 62 -5.87 2.60 -6.03
C ILE A 62 -5.36 3.89 -6.66
N LYS A 63 -4.75 4.73 -5.84
CA LYS A 63 -4.09 5.98 -6.26
C LYS A 63 -2.61 5.92 -5.94
N TYR A 64 -1.83 6.62 -6.75
CA TYR A 64 -0.41 6.82 -6.52
C TYR A 64 -0.13 8.32 -6.44
N GLU A 65 0.57 8.72 -5.39
CA GLU A 65 1.08 10.09 -5.22
C GLU A 65 2.59 10.09 -5.41
N GLY A 66 3.13 11.15 -6.04
CA GLY A 66 4.54 11.27 -6.39
C GLY A 66 4.88 10.74 -7.79
N GLU A 67 6.18 10.65 -8.07
CA GLU A 67 6.73 10.21 -9.37
C GLU A 67 7.54 8.94 -9.19
N ALA A 68 7.32 7.95 -10.06
CA ALA A 68 8.08 6.70 -10.03
C ALA A 68 9.53 6.96 -10.46
N LYS A 69 10.49 6.55 -9.63
CA LYS A 69 11.92 6.58 -9.93
C LYS A 69 12.44 5.16 -10.06
N TYR A 70 13.03 4.87 -11.22
CA TYR A 70 13.65 3.58 -11.51
C TYR A 70 15.17 3.77 -11.49
N PRO A 71 15.93 2.85 -10.86
CA PRO A 71 17.38 2.86 -11.02
C PRO A 71 17.70 2.67 -12.51
N GLU A 72 18.66 3.45 -13.03
CA GLU A 72 19.23 3.16 -14.34
C GLU A 72 19.87 1.75 -14.30
N PRO A 73 19.72 0.94 -15.36
CA PRO A 73 20.40 -0.35 -15.41
C PRO A 73 21.91 -0.11 -15.32
N GLU A 74 22.57 -0.65 -14.30
CA GLU A 74 24.04 -0.68 -14.23
C GLU A 74 24.57 -1.54 -15.37
N TYR A 75 24.95 -0.90 -16.49
CA TYR A 75 25.72 -1.59 -17.52
C TYR A 75 27.12 -1.86 -16.97
N LYS A 76 27.37 -3.09 -16.53
CA LYS A 76 28.72 -3.60 -16.27
C LYS A 76 29.25 -4.19 -17.59
N PRO A 77 30.11 -3.49 -18.36
CA PRO A 77 30.75 -4.11 -19.49
C PRO A 77 31.55 -5.32 -18.99
N SER A 78 31.24 -6.51 -19.51
CA SER A 78 32.12 -7.66 -19.33
C SER A 78 33.47 -7.30 -19.98
N THR A 79 34.51 -7.12 -19.16
CA THR A 79 35.87 -7.00 -19.66
C THR A 79 36.17 -8.20 -20.55
N PRO A 80 36.49 -8.03 -21.84
CA PRO A 80 36.86 -9.17 -22.67
C PRO A 80 38.12 -9.80 -22.09
N SER A 81 38.05 -11.10 -21.77
CA SER A 81 39.21 -11.88 -21.38
C SER A 81 40.27 -11.75 -22.47
N LYS A 82 41.47 -11.30 -22.08
CA LYS A 82 42.65 -11.34 -22.94
C LYS A 82 43.13 -12.78 -23.03
N TYR A 83 42.70 -13.48 -24.07
CA TYR A 83 43.44 -14.61 -24.62
C TYR A 83 44.20 -14.11 -25.85
#